data_AF-A0A926SW45-F1
#
_entry.id   AF-A0A926SW45-F1
#
_cell.length_a   1.000
_cell.length_b   1.000
_cell.length_c   1.000
_cell.angle_alpha   90.00
_cell.angle_beta   90.00
_cell.angle_gamma   90.00
#
_symmetry.space_group_name_H-M   'P 1'
#
loop_
_entity.id
_entity.type
_entity.pdbx_description
1 polymer ?
#
loop_
_entity_poly.entity_id
_entity_poly.type
_entity_poly.pdbx_seq_one_letter_code
_entity_poly.pdbx_strand_id
1 'polypeptide(L)'
;MTTNGNGLKKNRRPTQIGLIHFGRYLRWLRHYRGWTSVHDLGEHIANQESILLSQRGKELNIDPDLVLGISGPQINRLEGGKVTRLSIEQLLLLIDVLDPIHPQTSEPLKLEDLIDLATGEMHVQVPSLKAE
;
A
#
# COMPACT_ATOMS: atom_id res chain seq x y z
N MET A 1 -29.71 13.42 -4.12
CA MET A 1 -29.10 12.31 -4.87
C MET A 1 -27.90 11.82 -4.09
N THR A 2 -28.05 10.73 -3.35
CA THR A 2 -27.00 10.15 -2.52
C THR A 2 -26.59 8.81 -3.11
N THR A 3 -25.52 8.79 -3.91
CA THR A 3 -24.81 7.55 -4.27
C THR A 3 -23.55 7.44 -3.44
N ASN A 4 -23.73 7.26 -2.13
CA ASN A 4 -22.71 6.66 -1.27
C ASN A 4 -22.98 5.15 -1.30
N GLY A 5 -22.11 4.36 -1.93
CA GLY A 5 -22.33 2.91 -1.99
C GLY A 5 -21.34 2.11 -2.82
N ASN A 6 -20.21 1.79 -2.19
CA ASN A 6 -19.29 0.67 -2.48
C ASN A 6 -18.47 0.71 -3.77
N GLY A 7 -17.38 1.49 -3.77
CA GLY A 7 -16.24 1.25 -4.67
C GLY A 7 -15.62 -0.15 -4.50
N LEU A 8 -15.72 -0.72 -3.29
CA LEU A 8 -15.23 -2.08 -2.97
C LEU A 8 -16.09 -3.23 -3.51
N LYS A 9 -17.25 -2.97 -4.16
CA LYS A 9 -18.15 -4.02 -4.70
C LYS A 9 -17.81 -4.48 -6.12
N LYS A 10 -16.93 -3.80 -6.84
CA LYS A 10 -16.42 -4.32 -8.11
C LYS A 10 -15.49 -5.49 -7.79
N ASN A 11 -15.62 -6.61 -8.49
CA ASN A 11 -14.65 -7.72 -8.44
C ASN A 11 -13.30 -7.27 -9.02
N ARG A 12 -12.60 -6.40 -8.28
CA ARG A 12 -11.31 -5.81 -8.63
C ARG A 12 -10.23 -6.85 -8.35
N ARG A 13 -9.80 -7.53 -9.41
CA ARG A 13 -8.71 -8.50 -9.32
C ARG A 13 -7.41 -7.81 -9.73
N PRO A 14 -6.35 -7.84 -8.90
CA PRO A 14 -5.06 -7.35 -9.31
C PRO A 14 -4.60 -8.01 -10.60
N THR A 15 -4.01 -7.22 -11.50
CA THR A 15 -3.41 -7.73 -12.74
C THR A 15 -1.89 -7.74 -12.59
N GLN A 16 -1.18 -8.59 -13.34
CA GLN A 16 0.28 -8.61 -13.27
C GLN A 16 0.89 -7.25 -13.63
N ILE A 17 0.30 -6.56 -14.61
CA ILE A 17 0.72 -5.21 -15.02
C ILE A 17 0.42 -4.21 -13.90
N GLY A 18 -0.79 -4.21 -13.34
CA GLY A 18 -1.17 -3.35 -12.22
C GLY A 18 -0.27 -3.54 -11.00
N LEU A 19 0.05 -4.78 -10.62
CA LEU A 19 0.97 -5.09 -9.53
C LEU A 19 2.40 -4.58 -9.77
N ILE A 20 2.87 -4.56 -11.03
CA ILE A 20 4.18 -3.97 -11.36
C ILE A 20 4.14 -2.45 -11.20
N HIS A 21 3.08 -1.77 -11.67
CA HIS A 21 2.93 -0.33 -11.51
C HIS A 21 2.79 0.06 -10.03
N PHE A 22 1.96 -0.68 -9.30
CA PHE A 22 1.77 -0.52 -7.87
C PHE A 22 3.06 -0.74 -7.08
N GLY A 23 3.83 -1.79 -7.38
CA GLY A 23 5.13 -2.03 -6.75
C GLY A 23 6.14 -0.91 -7.01
N ARG A 24 6.21 -0.40 -8.25
CA ARG A 24 7.04 0.77 -8.59
C ARG A 24 6.63 2.00 -7.80
N TYR A 25 5.33 2.25 -7.69
CA TYR A 25 4.78 3.34 -6.90
C TYR A 25 5.16 3.22 -5.42
N LEU A 26 4.96 2.05 -4.81
CA LEU A 26 5.31 1.80 -3.40
C LEU A 26 6.81 2.02 -3.15
N ARG A 27 7.67 1.55 -4.06
CA ARG A 27 9.11 1.78 -3.96
C ARG A 27 9.44 3.26 -3.99
N TRP A 28 8.86 3.99 -4.94
CA TRP A 28 9.07 5.44 -5.02
C TRP A 28 8.58 6.14 -3.75
N LEU A 29 7.38 5.82 -3.27
CA LEU A 29 6.80 6.41 -2.07
C LEU A 29 7.69 6.16 -0.85
N ARG A 30 8.18 4.93 -0.69
CA ARG A 30 9.11 4.56 0.38
C ARG A 30 10.34 5.47 0.39
N HIS A 31 11.02 5.60 -0.76
CA HIS A 31 12.18 6.49 -0.89
C HIS A 31 11.82 7.96 -0.69
N TYR A 32 10.68 8.42 -1.23
CA TYR A 32 10.19 9.79 -1.05
C TYR A 32 9.95 10.15 0.41
N ARG A 33 9.51 9.18 1.22
CA ARG A 33 9.32 9.30 2.67
C ARG A 33 10.61 9.11 3.48
N GLY A 34 11.76 8.97 2.82
CA GLY A 34 13.07 8.84 3.47
C GLY A 34 13.43 7.43 3.93
N TRP A 35 12.59 6.43 3.66
CA TRP A 35 12.91 5.04 3.99
C TRP A 35 13.78 4.44 2.89
N THR A 36 15.08 4.26 3.13
CA THR A 36 16.00 3.68 2.13
C THR A 36 16.11 2.16 2.24
N SER A 37 15.83 1.60 3.42
CA SER A 37 15.87 0.17 3.73
C SER A 37 14.47 -0.41 3.92
N VAL A 38 14.15 -1.48 3.18
CA VAL A 38 12.92 -2.25 3.40
C VAL A 38 12.95 -3.02 4.71
N HIS A 39 14.14 -3.36 5.23
CA HIS A 39 14.28 -4.05 6.51
C HIS A 39 13.90 -3.12 7.66
N ASP A 40 14.44 -1.90 7.66
CA ASP A 40 14.20 -0.90 8.69
C ASP A 40 12.72 -0.46 8.68
N LEU A 41 12.12 -0.30 7.49
CA LEU A 41 10.70 -0.03 7.37
C LEU A 41 9.85 -1.19 7.92
N GLY A 42 10.21 -2.44 7.61
CA GLY A 42 9.50 -3.61 8.12
C GLY A 42 9.58 -3.72 9.65
N GLU A 43 10.76 -3.47 10.23
CA GLU A 43 10.96 -3.43 11.68
C GLU A 43 10.16 -2.30 12.33
N HIS A 44 10.15 -1.12 11.71
CA HIS A 44 9.36 0.02 12.18
C HIS A 44 7.87 -0.29 12.20
N ILE A 45 7.33 -0.87 11.12
CA ILE A 45 5.92 -1.27 11.05
C ILE A 45 5.62 -2.30 12.15
N ALA A 46 6.47 -3.32 12.32
CA ALA A 46 6.28 -4.34 13.35
C ALA A 46 6.24 -3.74 14.78
N ASN A 47 7.08 -2.74 15.05
CA ASN A 47 7.10 -2.04 16.34
C ASN A 47 5.86 -1.18 16.60
N GLN A 48 5.14 -0.76 15.56
CA GLN A 48 3.91 0.05 15.66
C GLN A 48 2.64 -0.74 15.38
N GLU A 49 2.77 -2.00 14.96
CA GLU A 49 1.68 -2.81 14.42
C GLU A 49 0.47 -2.89 15.35
N SER A 50 0.70 -3.19 16.64
CA SER A 50 -0.39 -3.26 17.63
C SER A 50 -1.19 -1.96 17.75
N ILE A 51 -0.51 -0.81 17.66
CA ILE A 51 -1.15 0.51 17.75
C ILE A 51 -1.95 0.80 16.48
N LEU A 52 -1.33 0.59 15.31
CA LEU A 52 -1.95 0.83 14.00
C LEU A 52 -3.18 -0.06 13.80
N LEU A 53 -3.07 -1.35 14.13
CA LEU A 53 -4.19 -2.29 14.03
C LEU A 53 -5.29 -2.00 15.05
N SER A 54 -4.97 -1.53 16.26
CA SER A 54 -5.99 -1.14 17.24
C SER A 54 -6.82 0.07 16.76
N GLN A 55 -6.17 1.03 16.08
CA GLN A 55 -6.87 2.17 15.47
C GLN A 55 -7.79 1.69 14.34
N ARG A 56 -7.28 0.82 13.46
CA ARG A 56 -8.02 0.28 12.31
C ARG A 56 -9.11 -0.72 12.67
N GLY A 57 -8.93 -1.53 13.70
CA GLY A 57 -9.89 -2.55 14.15
C GLY A 57 -11.27 -1.95 14.44
N LYS A 58 -11.29 -0.73 15.00
CA LYS A 58 -12.53 0.02 15.27
C LYS A 58 -13.21 0.54 14.00
N GLU A 59 -12.45 0.90 12.98
CA GLU A 59 -12.97 1.47 11.73
C GLU A 59 -13.38 0.41 10.71
N LEU A 60 -12.60 -0.66 10.63
CA LEU A 60 -12.69 -1.66 9.57
C LEU A 60 -13.32 -2.98 10.02
N ASN A 61 -13.68 -3.09 11.30
CA ASN A 61 -14.23 -4.31 11.90
C ASN A 61 -13.35 -5.55 11.61
N ILE A 62 -12.04 -5.35 11.73
CA ILE A 62 -11.02 -6.40 11.61
C ILE A 62 -10.57 -6.82 13.02
N ASP A 63 -10.25 -8.10 13.18
CA ASP A 63 -9.59 -8.60 14.38
C ASP A 63 -8.08 -8.34 14.26
N PRO A 64 -7.49 -7.46 15.10
CA PRO A 64 -6.06 -7.15 15.07
C PRO A 64 -5.18 -8.40 15.19
N ASP A 65 -5.61 -9.39 15.96
CA ASP A 65 -4.81 -10.60 16.23
C ASP A 65 -4.76 -11.54 15.02
N LEU A 66 -5.64 -11.34 14.03
CA LEU A 66 -5.68 -12.11 12.78
C LEU A 66 -4.91 -11.45 11.63
N VAL A 67 -4.44 -10.21 11.81
CA VAL A 67 -3.65 -9.53 10.79
C VAL A 67 -2.21 -10.00 10.88
N LEU A 68 -1.73 -10.59 9.78
CA LEU A 68 -0.33 -10.96 9.66
C LEU A 68 0.51 -9.71 9.38
N GLY A 69 1.47 -9.43 10.25
CA GLY A 69 2.43 -8.35 10.04
C GLY A 69 3.21 -8.45 8.72
N ILE A 70 3.87 -7.34 8.39
CA ILE A 70 4.62 -7.19 7.14
C ILE A 70 6.12 -7.01 7.40
N SER A 71 6.90 -7.95 6.85
CA SER A 71 8.36 -7.96 6.93
C SER A 71 9.01 -7.26 5.74
N GLY A 72 10.26 -6.80 5.89
CA GLY A 72 11.05 -6.21 4.80
C GLY A 72 11.12 -7.07 3.52
N PRO A 73 11.32 -8.41 3.61
CA PRO A 73 11.24 -9.29 2.44
C PRO A 73 9.87 -9.29 1.75
N GLN A 74 8.76 -9.15 2.49
CA GLN A 74 7.43 -9.00 1.89
C GLN A 74 7.29 -7.65 1.19
N ILE A 75 7.76 -6.56 1.81
CA ILE A 75 7.79 -5.22 1.19
C ILE A 75 8.58 -5.25 -0.11
N ASN A 76 9.77 -5.87 -0.13
CA ASN A 76 10.59 -5.99 -1.33
C ASN A 76 9.88 -6.78 -2.45
N ARG A 77 9.13 -7.84 -2.11
CA ARG A 77 8.33 -8.59 -3.10
C ARG A 77 7.18 -7.75 -3.65
N LEU A 78 6.52 -6.96 -2.81
CA LEU A 78 5.47 -6.02 -3.23
C LEU A 78 6.03 -4.97 -4.18
N GLU A 79 7.14 -4.32 -3.82
CA GLU A 79 7.83 -3.34 -4.66
C GLU A 79 8.31 -3.91 -5.99
N GLY A 80 8.68 -5.20 -5.99
CA GLY A 80 9.06 -5.91 -7.20
C GLY A 80 7.89 -6.32 -8.10
N GLY A 81 6.64 -6.13 -7.69
CA GLY A 81 5.46 -6.65 -8.39
C GLY A 81 5.41 -8.18 -8.45
N LYS A 82 6.07 -8.86 -7.50
CA LYS A 82 6.25 -10.33 -7.45
C LYS A 82 5.27 -11.02 -6.50
N VAL A 83 4.22 -10.33 -6.05
CA VAL A 83 3.20 -10.91 -5.18
C VAL A 83 2.09 -11.55 -5.99
N THR A 84 1.64 -12.73 -5.56
CA THR A 84 0.51 -13.44 -6.17
C THR A 84 -0.81 -13.14 -5.48
N ARG A 85 -0.76 -12.63 -4.24
CA ARG A 85 -1.90 -12.14 -3.46
C ARG A 85 -1.48 -10.90 -2.69
N LEU A 86 -2.38 -9.92 -2.61
CA LEU A 86 -2.23 -8.69 -1.84
C LEU A 86 -3.16 -8.80 -0.62
N SER A 87 -2.61 -8.91 0.59
CA SER A 87 -3.40 -8.77 1.80
C SER A 87 -3.73 -7.28 1.96
N ILE A 88 -5.03 -6.97 2.07
CA ILE A 88 -5.49 -5.60 2.24
C ILE A 88 -5.00 -5.06 3.59
N GLU A 89 -4.95 -5.91 4.60
CA GLU A 89 -4.52 -5.58 5.95
C GLU A 89 -3.02 -5.22 5.99
N GLN A 90 -2.17 -5.99 5.31
CA GLN A 90 -0.74 -5.66 5.16
C GLN A 90 -0.51 -4.38 4.36
N LEU A 91 -1.37 -4.12 3.37
CA LEU A 91 -1.34 -2.87 2.63
C LEU A 91 -1.74 -1.69 3.53
N LEU A 92 -2.78 -1.86 4.36
CA LEU A 92 -3.21 -0.83 5.31
C LEU A 92 -2.08 -0.43 6.26
N LEU A 93 -1.35 -1.40 6.81
CA LEU A 93 -0.17 -1.13 7.63
C LEU A 93 0.92 -0.33 6.90
N LEU A 94 1.20 -0.68 5.64
CA LEU A 94 2.16 0.05 4.81
C LEU A 94 1.72 1.49 4.54
N ILE A 95 0.44 1.71 4.21
CA ILE A 95 -0.04 3.06 3.89
C ILE A 95 -0.15 3.94 5.13
N ASP A 96 -0.45 3.37 6.30
CA ASP A 96 -0.52 4.14 7.55
C ASP A 96 0.85 4.73 7.92
N VAL A 97 1.94 4.02 7.58
CA VAL A 97 3.31 4.51 7.78
C VAL A 97 3.80 5.38 6.62
N LEU A 98 3.47 5.03 5.38
CA LEU A 98 4.01 5.72 4.20
C LEU A 98 3.19 6.95 3.75
N ASP A 99 1.96 7.12 4.22
CA ASP A 99 1.06 8.22 3.89
C ASP A 99 1.01 8.48 2.36
N PRO A 100 0.26 7.67 1.58
CA PRO A 100 0.29 7.68 0.12
C PRO A 100 -0.06 9.05 -0.48
N ILE A 101 0.75 9.50 -1.44
CA ILE A 101 0.52 10.74 -2.19
C ILE A 101 0.72 10.55 -3.68
N HIS A 102 0.06 11.38 -4.47
CA HIS A 102 0.22 11.41 -5.91
C HIS A 102 1.56 12.10 -6.27
N PRO A 103 2.46 11.48 -7.06
CA PRO A 103 3.80 12.01 -7.33
C PRO A 103 3.84 13.39 -8.02
N GLN A 104 2.81 13.74 -8.79
CA GLN A 104 2.75 15.01 -9.54
C GLN A 104 2.05 16.13 -8.77
N THR A 105 1.01 15.80 -8.01
CA THR A 105 0.13 16.80 -7.39
C THR A 105 0.39 16.91 -5.89
N SER A 106 1.10 15.95 -5.30
CA SER A 106 1.29 15.82 -3.85
C SER A 106 -0.01 15.69 -3.07
N GLU A 107 -1.12 15.39 -3.75
CA GLU A 107 -2.41 15.16 -3.11
C GLU A 107 -2.45 13.75 -2.49
N PRO A 108 -3.09 13.57 -1.32
CA PRO A 108 -3.22 12.25 -0.71
C PRO A 108 -3.97 11.26 -1.62
N LEU A 109 -3.48 10.02 -1.69
CA LEU A 109 -4.16 8.91 -2.37
C LEU A 109 -4.87 8.02 -1.34
N LYS A 110 -6.11 7.65 -1.65
CA LYS A 110 -6.93 6.77 -0.81
C LYS A 110 -6.69 5.30 -1.15
N LEU A 111 -7.17 4.41 -0.30
CA LEU A 111 -7.06 2.95 -0.53
C LEU A 111 -7.67 2.55 -1.88
N GLU A 112 -8.78 3.16 -2.29
CA GLU A 112 -9.41 2.89 -3.57
C GLU A 112 -8.50 3.20 -4.76
N ASP A 113 -7.76 4.30 -4.72
CA ASP A 113 -6.79 4.69 -5.77
C ASP A 113 -5.64 3.68 -5.86
N LEU A 114 -5.21 3.15 -4.71
CA LEU A 114 -4.16 2.14 -4.63
C LEU A 114 -4.62 0.78 -5.15
N ILE A 115 -5.87 0.41 -4.87
CA ILE A 115 -6.50 -0.78 -5.47
C ILE A 115 -6.59 -0.60 -6.98
N ASP A 116 -6.96 0.60 -7.45
CA ASP A 116 -7.06 0.91 -8.88
C ASP A 116 -5.70 0.88 -9.59
N LEU A 117 -4.63 1.29 -8.90
CA LEU A 117 -3.25 1.06 -9.37
C LEU A 117 -2.93 -0.43 -9.46
N ALA A 118 -3.24 -1.22 -8.43
CA ALA A 118 -2.95 -2.65 -8.37
C ALA A 118 -3.76 -3.48 -9.40
N THR A 119 -4.94 -3.02 -9.79
CA THR A 119 -5.74 -3.63 -10.87
C THR A 119 -5.35 -3.12 -12.25
N GLY A 120 -4.70 -1.97 -12.35
CA GLY A 120 -4.39 -1.29 -13.60
C GLY A 120 -5.55 -0.44 -14.13
N GLU A 121 -6.59 -0.20 -13.32
CA GLU A 121 -7.66 0.76 -13.61
C GLU A 121 -7.17 2.22 -13.53
N MET A 122 -6.12 2.48 -12.75
CA MET A 122 -5.45 3.76 -12.62
C MET A 122 -3.98 3.65 -13.01
N HIS A 123 -3.45 4.71 -13.63
CA HIS A 123 -2.03 4.83 -13.93
C HIS A 123 -1.48 6.12 -13.33
N VAL A 124 -0.46 5.98 -12.51
CA VAL A 124 0.33 7.08 -11.97
C VAL A 124 1.70 7.06 -12.60
N GLN A 125 2.16 8.19 -13.11
CA GLN A 125 3.51 8.29 -13.62
C GLN A 125 4.47 8.36 -12.42
N VAL A 126 5.28 7.32 -12.22
CA VAL A 126 6.23 7.29 -11.11
C VAL A 126 7.56 7.91 -11.56
N PRO A 127 8.07 8.96 -10.88
CA PRO A 127 9.39 9.52 -11.17
C PRO A 127 10.48 8.46 -11.02
N SER A 128 11.48 8.48 -11.89
CA SER A 128 12.66 7.64 -11.71
C SER A 128 13.33 8.00 -10.39
N LEU A 129 13.58 6.99 -9.55
CA LEU A 129 14.52 7.11 -8.46
C LEU A 129 15.89 7.37 -9.11
N LYS A 130 16.46 8.55 -8.87
CA LYS A 130 17.85 8.80 -9.26
C LYS A 130 18.69 7.72 -8.59
N ALA A 131 19.49 6.99 -9.37
CA ALA A 131 20.53 6.15 -8.80
C ALA A 131 21.48 7.10 -8.06
N GLU A 132 21.51 6.99 -6.73
CA GLU A 132 22.62 7.52 -5.93
C GLU A 132 23.88 6.69 -6.20
#